data_AF-A0A939XQX9-F1
#
_entry.id   AF-A0A939XQX9-F1
#
_cell.length_a   1.000
_cell.length_b   1.000
_cell.length_c   1.000
_cell.angle_alpha   90.00
_cell.angle_beta   90.00
_cell.angle_gamma   90.00
#
_symmetry.space_group_name_H-M   'P 1'
#
loop_
_entity.id
_entity.type
_entity.pdbx_description
1 polymer ?
#
loop_
_entity_poly.entity_id
_entity_poly.type
_entity_poly.pdbx_seq_one_letter_code
_entity_poly.pdbx_strand_id
1 'polypeptide(L)'
;MSTIFITGASSGIGRATAERFLEGKWRVVAAGRREERLRALAEKHPGMVLPLTLDVRDKDAVNAAFASLPAPFDAIDALVNNAG
;
A
#
# COMPACT_ATOMS: atom_id res chain seq x y z
N MET A 1 -9.96 -11.97 3.99
CA MET A 1 -8.97 -11.82 2.90
C MET A 1 -7.78 -11.12 3.53
N SER A 2 -6.57 -11.59 3.29
CA SER A 2 -5.40 -11.04 3.97
C SER A 2 -4.98 -9.70 3.38
N THR A 3 -4.40 -8.84 4.21
CA THR A 3 -3.97 -7.49 3.84
C THR A 3 -2.46 -7.34 4.06
N ILE A 4 -1.77 -6.79 3.07
CA ILE A 4 -0.37 -6.40 3.18
C ILE A 4 -0.21 -4.89 3.05
N PHE A 5 0.63 -4.30 3.88
CA PHE A 5 1.07 -2.92 3.76
C PHE A 5 2.46 -2.87 3.10
N ILE A 6 2.61 -2.13 2.00
CA ILE A 6 3.87 -2.03 1.26
C ILE A 6 4.27 -0.56 1.14
N THR A 7 5.39 -0.17 1.74
CA THR A 7 6.00 1.15 1.50
C THR A 7 6.87 1.12 0.23
N GLY A 8 6.89 2.23 -0.51
CA GLY A 8 7.62 2.29 -1.78
C GLY A 8 6.93 1.52 -2.92
N ALA A 9 5.61 1.34 -2.85
CA ALA A 9 4.84 0.57 -3.84
C ALA A 9 4.67 1.25 -5.22
N SER A 10 5.16 2.49 -5.38
CA SER A 10 4.96 3.29 -6.60
C SER A 10 5.82 2.86 -7.81
N SER A 11 6.84 2.02 -7.63
CA SER A 11 7.70 1.51 -8.72
C SER A 11 8.59 0.34 -8.28
N GLY A 12 9.32 -0.24 -9.25
CA GLY A 12 10.41 -1.17 -8.97
C GLY A 12 9.95 -2.41 -8.20
N ILE A 13 10.77 -2.84 -7.24
CA ILE A 13 10.51 -4.03 -6.43
C ILE A 13 9.18 -3.88 -5.66
N GLY A 14 8.95 -2.77 -4.98
CA GLY A 14 7.70 -2.55 -4.23
C GLY A 14 6.44 -2.65 -5.11
N ARG A 15 6.50 -2.16 -6.35
CA ARG A 15 5.41 -2.31 -7.33
C ARG A 15 5.20 -3.77 -7.73
N ALA A 16 6.28 -4.47 -8.08
CA ALA A 16 6.21 -5.88 -8.45
C ALA A 16 5.71 -6.76 -7.28
N THR A 17 6.12 -6.45 -6.05
CA THR A 17 5.61 -7.09 -4.83
C THR A 17 4.11 -6.86 -4.68
N ALA A 18 3.63 -5.62 -4.83
CA ALA A 18 2.20 -5.32 -4.77
C ALA A 18 1.40 -6.14 -5.79
N GLU A 19 1.85 -6.19 -7.05
CA GLU A 19 1.21 -6.96 -8.11
C GLU A 19 1.20 -8.47 -7.79
N ARG A 20 2.30 -9.01 -7.25
CA ARG A 20 2.38 -10.42 -6.84
C ARG A 20 1.39 -10.78 -5.72
N PHE A 21 1.21 -9.90 -4.73
CA PHE A 21 0.21 -10.11 -3.67
C PHE A 21 -1.22 -10.00 -4.20
N LEU A 22 -1.48 -9.09 -5.13
CA LEU A 22 -2.79 -8.97 -5.79
C LEU A 22 -3.16 -10.21 -6.59
N GLU A 23 -2.22 -10.83 -7.31
CA GLU A 23 -2.42 -12.14 -7.95
C GLU A 23 -2.80 -13.23 -6.94
N GLY A 24 -2.20 -13.17 -5.74
CA GLY A 24 -2.53 -14.04 -4.61
C GLY A 24 -3.88 -13.72 -3.94
N LYS A 25 -4.65 -12.77 -4.47
CA LYS A 25 -5.92 -12.28 -3.91
C LYS A 25 -5.77 -11.63 -2.53
N TRP A 26 -4.63 -10.99 -2.27
CA TRP A 26 -4.45 -10.15 -1.08
C TRP A 26 -4.89 -8.73 -1.35
N ARG A 27 -5.40 -8.06 -0.32
CA ARG A 27 -5.56 -6.60 -0.32
C ARG A 27 -4.21 -5.94 -0.10
N VAL A 28 -3.96 -4.84 -0.80
CA VAL A 28 -2.69 -4.12 -0.72
C VAL A 28 -2.93 -2.67 -0.31
N VAL A 29 -2.35 -2.27 0.82
CA VAL A 29 -2.12 -0.85 1.10
C VAL A 29 -0.82 -0.45 0.40
N ALA A 30 -0.96 0.28 -0.71
CA ALA A 30 0.15 0.69 -1.56
C ALA A 30 0.59 2.09 -1.15
N ALA A 31 1.66 2.18 -0.36
CA ALA A 31 2.14 3.46 0.18
C ALA A 31 3.36 4.01 -0.57
N GLY A 32 3.41 5.33 -0.77
CA GLY A 32 4.56 6.02 -1.33
C GLY A 32 4.29 7.47 -1.70
N ARG A 33 5.29 8.18 -2.22
CA ARG A 33 5.21 9.64 -2.47
C ARG A 33 4.54 10.04 -3.80
N ARG A 34 4.47 9.13 -4.78
CA ARG A 34 3.96 9.42 -6.14
C ARG A 34 2.51 8.95 -6.28
N GLU A 35 1.59 9.83 -5.95
CA GLU A 35 0.15 9.55 -5.88
C GLU A 35 -0.41 8.98 -7.19
N GLU A 36 -0.04 9.55 -8.33
CA GLU A 36 -0.60 9.17 -9.63
C GLU A 36 -0.30 7.69 -9.96
N ARG A 37 0.89 7.22 -9.58
CA ARG A 37 1.31 5.83 -9.79
C ARG A 37 0.57 4.84 -8.88
N LEU A 38 0.25 5.27 -7.66
CA LEU A 38 -0.53 4.47 -6.71
C LEU A 38 -1.99 4.39 -7.16
N ARG A 39 -2.58 5.52 -7.58
CA ARG A 39 -3.93 5.54 -8.17
C ARG A 39 -4.04 4.66 -9.42
N ALA A 40 -3.06 4.72 -10.32
CA ALA A 40 -3.01 3.84 -11.49
C ALA A 40 -2.87 2.34 -11.14
N LEU A 41 -2.32 1.99 -9.97
CA LEU A 41 -2.40 0.61 -9.47
C LEU A 41 -3.83 0.26 -9.05
N ALA A 42 -4.46 1.16 -8.28
CA ALA A 42 -5.79 0.93 -7.73
C ALA A 42 -6.87 0.84 -8.81
N GLU A 43 -6.78 1.64 -9.87
CA GLU A 43 -7.67 1.59 -11.03
C GLU A 43 -7.62 0.24 -11.75
N LYS A 44 -6.45 -0.40 -11.81
CA LYS A 44 -6.29 -1.75 -12.39
C LYS A 44 -6.83 -2.86 -11.50
N HIS A 45 -6.98 -2.60 -10.19
CA HIS A 45 -7.43 -3.58 -9.20
C HIS A 45 -8.49 -2.99 -8.26
N PRO A 46 -9.70 -2.68 -8.76
CA PRO A 46 -10.74 -2.04 -7.97
C PRO A 46 -11.09 -2.84 -6.70
N GLY A 47 -11.13 -2.15 -5.56
CA GLY A 47 -11.48 -2.75 -4.25
C GLY A 47 -10.39 -3.61 -3.60
N MET A 48 -9.27 -3.84 -4.28
CA MET A 48 -8.15 -4.66 -3.79
C MET A 48 -6.94 -3.82 -3.37
N VAL A 49 -6.86 -2.57 -3.80
CA VAL A 49 -5.74 -1.67 -3.52
C VAL A 49 -6.23 -0.41 -2.85
N LEU A 50 -5.61 -0.06 -1.73
CA LEU A 50 -5.74 1.24 -1.09
C LEU A 50 -4.48 2.07 -1.43
N PRO A 51 -4.59 3.07 -2.32
CA PRO A 51 -3.47 3.98 -2.57
C PRO A 51 -3.30 4.92 -1.37
N LEU A 52 -2.08 5.05 -0.86
CA LEU A 52 -1.77 5.87 0.30
C LEU A 52 -0.54 6.76 0.01
N THR A 53 -0.78 8.05 -0.20
CA THR A 53 0.31 9.01 -0.34
C THR A 53 0.97 9.23 1.02
N LEU A 54 2.22 8.77 1.18
CA LEU A 54 2.92 8.79 2.47
C LEU A 54 4.44 8.96 2.27
N ASP A 55 5.03 9.89 3.01
CA ASP A 55 6.47 9.97 3.23
C ASP A 55 6.81 9.26 4.55
N VAL A 56 7.51 8.13 4.46
CA VAL A 56 7.87 7.30 5.63
C VAL A 56 8.86 7.98 6.57
N ARG A 57 9.47 9.10 6.18
CA ARG A 57 10.37 9.89 7.03
C ARG A 57 9.60 10.74 8.05
N ASP A 58 8.31 10.99 7.79
CA ASP A 58 7.44 11.71 8.71
C ASP A 58 6.74 10.71 9.65
N LYS A 59 7.23 10.65 10.89
CA LYS A 59 6.74 9.71 11.91
C LYS A 59 5.27 9.97 12.26
N ASP A 60 4.85 11.21 12.32
CA ASP A 60 3.47 11.57 12.69
C ASP A 60 2.52 11.21 11.54
N ALA A 61 2.93 11.45 10.30
CA ALA A 61 2.18 11.00 9.13
C ALA A 61 2.06 9.47 9.06
N VAL A 62 3.11 8.71 9.40
CA VAL A 62 3.05 7.25 9.47
C VAL A 62 2.01 6.80 10.50
N ASN A 63 2.05 7.35 11.71
CA ASN A 63 1.09 7.00 12.77
C ASN A 63 -0.35 7.33 12.35
N ALA A 64 -0.57 8.52 11.78
CA ALA A 64 -1.88 8.94 11.28
C ALA A 64 -2.38 8.01 10.18
N ALA A 65 -1.51 7.58 9.26
CA ALA A 65 -1.88 6.71 8.16
C ALA A 65 -2.39 5.36 8.65
N PHE A 66 -1.71 4.71 9.61
CA PHE A 66 -2.18 3.46 10.21
C PHE A 66 -3.52 3.62 10.94
N ALA A 67 -3.73 4.75 11.62
CA ALA A 67 -5.01 5.04 12.30
C ALA A 67 -6.17 5.36 11.33
N SER A 68 -5.86 5.79 10.10
CA SER A 68 -6.86 6.17 9.09
C SER A 68 -7.27 5.03 8.14
N LEU A 69 -6.70 3.82 8.30
CA LEU A 69 -7.00 2.73 7.40
C LEU A 69 -8.50 2.35 7.48
N PRO A 70 -9.19 2.21 6.34
CA PRO A 70 -10.58 1.80 6.33
C PRO A 70 -10.73 0.32 6.74
N ALA A 71 -11.90 -0.06 7.27
CA ALA A 71 -12.17 -1.40 7.80
C ALA A 71 -11.77 -2.60 6.91
N PRO A 72 -11.79 -2.53 5.56
CA PRO A 72 -11.31 -3.65 4.75
C PRO A 72 -9.78 -3.83 4.77
N PHE A 73 -9.02 -2.84 5.22
CA PHE A 73 -7.55 -2.74 5.16
C PHE A 73 -6.88 -2.48 6.52
N ASP A 74 -7.64 -2.30 7.61
CA ASP A 74 -7.10 -1.94 8.93
C ASP A 74 -6.45 -3.13 9.67
N ALA A 75 -6.88 -4.36 9.38
CA ALA A 75 -6.23 -5.59 9.83
C ALA A 75 -5.07 -5.97 8.88
N ILE A 76 -3.86 -5.55 9.22
CA ILE A 76 -2.64 -5.85 8.45
C ILE A 76 -2.03 -7.19 8.88
N ASP A 77 -1.91 -8.14 7.95
CA ASP A 77 -1.30 -9.46 8.18
C ASP A 77 0.21 -9.47 7.86
N ALA A 78 0.66 -8.57 6.98
CA ALA A 78 2.04 -8.49 6.54
C ALA A 78 2.48 -7.04 6.27
N LEU A 79 3.77 -6.76 6.49
CA LEU A 79 4.39 -5.45 6.24
C LEU A 79 5.68 -5.62 5.42
N VAL A 80 5.80 -4.84 4.35
CA VAL A 80 7.04 -4.72 3.55
C VAL A 80 7.53 -3.29 3.63
N ASN A 81 8.63 -3.10 4.36
CA ASN A 81 9.34 -1.82 4.48
C ASN A 81 10.35 -1.67 3.34
N ASN A 82 9.86 -1.32 2.14
CA ASN A 82 10.69 -1.22 0.92
C ASN A 82 10.98 0.24 0.49
N ALA A 83 10.34 1.25 1.10
CA ALA A 83 10.67 2.64 0.78
C ALA A 83 12.15 2.94 1.04
N GLY A 84 12.76 3.65 0.08
CA GLY A 84 14.14 4.14 0.07
C GLY A 84 14.28 5.35 -0.84
#